data_AF-A0A8J1ZTU4-F1
#
_entry.id   AF-A0A8J1ZTU4-F1
#
_cell.length_a   1.000
_cell.length_b   1.000
_cell.length_c   1.000
_cell.angle_alpha   90.00
_cell.angle_beta   90.00
_cell.angle_gamma   90.00
#
_symmetry.space_group_name_H-M   'P 1'
#
loop_
_entity.id
_entity.type
_entity.pdbx_description
1 polymer ?
#
loop_
_entity_poly.entity_id
_entity_poly.type
_entity_poly.pdbx_seq_one_letter_code
_entity_poly.pdbx_strand_id
1 'polypeptide(L)'
;MSTPTHTAPKPEAQASLFILGRWRGVGKVYSVTERGVAKIHYCEEMEVRREGKAQAYWHHRQTWKTAPDAQDFASAEKIVPLHVESGVIKILPVQGTTLSVDATQAQEEQSAPAAPAVLPVEGIFIHPFSVSEVARGTVTSTSSSSSPSGLEDGQDGQEQGPRPYLRLEAREADGSFHRGPGAGGKATEVYIREYELLADGKLLYKCALKSNTMPEPWEHLECLLQRVDGEL
;
A
#
# COMPACT_ATOMS: atom_id res chain seq x y z
N MET A 1 11.87 50.55 -16.61
CA MET A 1 11.17 49.85 -15.52
C MET A 1 11.21 48.37 -15.84
N SER A 2 12.05 47.60 -15.15
CA SER A 2 12.24 46.17 -15.44
C SER A 2 11.25 45.37 -14.59
N THR A 3 10.36 44.62 -15.24
CA THR A 3 9.44 43.70 -14.58
C THR A 3 10.23 42.56 -13.93
N PRO A 4 10.02 42.26 -12.63
CA PRO A 4 10.65 41.11 -12.00
C PRO A 4 10.11 39.82 -12.61
N THR A 5 11.00 39.03 -13.19
CA THR A 5 10.68 37.70 -13.71
C THR A 5 10.40 36.78 -12.52
N HIS A 6 9.13 36.45 -12.30
CA HIS A 6 8.73 35.48 -11.30
C HIS A 6 9.12 34.08 -11.80
N THR A 7 10.26 33.58 -11.36
CA THR A 7 10.67 32.20 -11.65
C THR A 7 9.72 31.27 -10.90
N ALA A 8 9.00 30.42 -11.63
CA ALA A 8 8.14 29.41 -11.02
C ALA A 8 9.00 28.47 -10.13
N PRO A 9 8.55 28.11 -8.91
CA PRO A 9 9.27 27.17 -8.08
C PRO A 9 9.45 25.84 -8.83
N LYS A 10 10.65 25.25 -8.73
CA LYS A 10 10.90 23.90 -9.26
C LYS A 10 9.90 22.93 -8.63
N PRO A 11 9.33 21.99 -9.39
CA PRO A 11 8.46 20.97 -8.82
C PRO A 11 9.28 20.17 -7.81
N GLU A 12 8.95 20.30 -6.52
CA GLU A 12 9.41 19.35 -5.52
C GLU A 12 9.05 17.94 -6.00
N ALA A 13 10.01 17.02 -5.97
CA ALA A 13 9.79 15.64 -6.35
C ALA A 13 8.64 15.08 -5.50
N GLN A 14 7.47 14.96 -6.11
CA GLN A 14 6.27 14.60 -5.39
C GLN A 14 6.33 13.12 -5.07
N ALA A 15 6.36 12.80 -3.77
CA ALA A 15 6.32 11.41 -3.32
C ALA A 15 5.08 10.71 -3.89
N SER A 16 5.30 9.71 -4.73
CA SER A 16 4.26 8.88 -5.32
C SER A 16 4.13 7.57 -4.55
N LEU A 17 2.90 7.10 -4.42
CA LEU A 17 2.60 5.82 -3.80
C LEU A 17 2.67 4.72 -4.88
N PHE A 18 3.58 3.74 -4.71
CA PHE A 18 3.82 2.70 -5.73
C PHE A 18 2.60 1.79 -6.00
N ILE A 19 1.65 1.73 -5.05
CA ILE A 19 0.40 0.99 -5.20
C ILE A 19 -0.68 1.73 -6.02
N LEU A 20 -0.39 2.94 -6.53
CA LEU A 20 -1.29 3.65 -7.44
C LEU A 20 -1.62 2.79 -8.67
N GLY A 21 -2.91 2.70 -9.02
CA GLY A 21 -3.39 1.89 -10.13
C GLY A 21 -4.59 1.03 -9.78
N ARG A 22 -5.02 0.25 -10.76
CA ARG A 22 -5.98 -0.85 -10.59
C ARG A 22 -5.24 -2.16 -10.53
N TRP A 23 -5.70 -3.04 -9.65
CA TRP A 23 -5.05 -4.30 -9.32
C TRP A 23 -6.09 -5.39 -9.17
N ARG A 24 -5.74 -6.61 -9.57
CA ARG A 24 -6.60 -7.79 -9.48
C ARG A 24 -5.80 -9.03 -9.14
N GLY A 25 -6.34 -9.92 -8.33
CA GLY A 25 -5.58 -11.08 -7.89
C GLY A 25 -6.39 -12.13 -7.15
N VAL A 26 -5.70 -13.18 -6.74
CA VAL A 26 -6.24 -14.24 -5.89
C VAL A 26 -5.49 -14.28 -4.57
N GLY A 27 -6.20 -14.70 -3.52
CA GLY A 27 -5.69 -14.66 -2.16
C GLY A 27 -6.33 -15.71 -1.26
N LYS A 28 -5.83 -15.75 -0.03
CA LYS A 28 -6.20 -16.70 1.01
C LYS A 28 -6.54 -15.97 2.29
N VAL A 29 -7.61 -16.44 2.95
CA VAL A 29 -7.92 -16.09 4.33
C VAL A 29 -7.44 -17.22 5.22
N TYR A 30 -6.58 -16.91 6.17
CA TYR A 30 -6.05 -17.84 7.15
C TYR A 30 -6.94 -17.93 8.40
N SER A 31 -6.90 -19.10 9.03
CA SER A 31 -7.67 -19.39 10.23
C SER A 31 -7.14 -18.66 11.46
N VAL A 32 -8.03 -17.97 12.16
CA VAL A 32 -7.72 -17.36 13.47
C VAL A 32 -7.68 -18.37 14.63
N THR A 33 -7.93 -19.66 14.36
CA THR A 33 -7.88 -20.75 15.35
C THR A 33 -6.79 -21.78 15.07
N GLU A 34 -6.23 -21.79 13.86
CA GLU A 34 -5.26 -22.79 13.38
C GLU A 34 -4.25 -22.10 12.46
N ARG A 35 -3.05 -21.83 12.99
CA ARG A 35 -2.03 -21.06 12.28
C ARG A 35 -1.60 -21.75 10.97
N GLY A 36 -1.42 -20.97 9.91
CA GLY A 36 -1.00 -21.41 8.59
C GLY A 36 -2.09 -22.11 7.75
N VAL A 37 -3.28 -22.35 8.30
CA VAL A 37 -4.34 -23.06 7.59
C VAL A 37 -5.24 -22.07 6.84
N ALA A 38 -5.17 -22.08 5.51
CA ALA A 38 -6.08 -21.33 4.65
C ALA A 38 -7.50 -21.92 4.72
N LYS A 39 -8.50 -21.11 5.07
CA LYS A 39 -9.92 -21.53 5.16
C LYS A 39 -10.78 -21.03 4.02
N ILE A 40 -10.42 -19.90 3.41
CA ILE A 40 -11.16 -19.32 2.29
C ILE A 40 -10.16 -18.93 1.21
N HIS A 41 -10.45 -19.27 -0.03
CA HIS A 41 -9.79 -18.71 -1.20
C HIS A 41 -10.69 -17.63 -1.79
N TYR A 42 -10.09 -16.52 -2.19
CA TYR A 42 -10.84 -15.38 -2.69
C TYR A 42 -10.13 -14.73 -3.88
N CYS A 43 -10.88 -14.01 -4.69
CA CYS A 43 -10.34 -13.08 -5.67
C CYS A 43 -10.64 -11.64 -5.25
N GLU A 44 -9.78 -10.71 -5.66
CA GLU A 44 -9.81 -9.32 -5.23
C GLU A 44 -9.67 -8.36 -6.40
N GLU A 45 -10.41 -7.26 -6.35
CA GLU A 45 -10.21 -6.07 -7.16
C GLU A 45 -9.87 -4.91 -6.22
N MET A 46 -8.78 -4.20 -6.49
CA MET A 46 -8.31 -3.06 -5.72
C MET A 46 -8.03 -1.88 -6.65
N GLU A 47 -8.45 -0.68 -6.26
CA GLU A 47 -8.15 0.57 -6.94
C GLU A 47 -7.56 1.56 -5.94
N VAL A 48 -6.41 2.12 -6.33
CA VAL A 48 -5.80 3.25 -5.64
C VAL A 48 -5.64 4.36 -6.66
N ARG A 49 -6.29 5.49 -6.41
CA ARG A 49 -6.25 6.65 -7.31
C ARG A 49 -5.93 7.91 -6.53
N ARG A 50 -5.26 8.81 -7.19
CA ARG A 50 -4.92 10.10 -6.61
C ARG A 50 -6.11 11.04 -6.74
N GLU A 51 -6.50 11.67 -5.64
CA GLU A 51 -7.55 12.70 -5.67
C GLU A 51 -7.01 14.05 -5.19
N GLY A 52 -7.09 15.04 -6.09
CA GLY A 52 -6.70 16.41 -5.78
C GLY A 52 -5.18 16.62 -5.67
N LYS A 53 -4.81 17.71 -4.99
CA LYS A 53 -3.42 18.18 -4.88
C LYS A 53 -2.68 17.61 -3.67
N ALA A 54 -3.42 17.06 -2.70
CA ALA A 54 -2.84 16.48 -1.49
C ALA A 54 -2.10 15.18 -1.82
N GLN A 55 -1.13 14.79 -0.99
CA GLN A 55 -0.52 13.46 -1.00
C GLN A 55 -1.51 12.41 -0.44
N ALA A 56 -2.75 12.47 -0.90
CA ALA A 56 -3.88 11.65 -0.49
C ALA A 56 -4.34 10.80 -1.66
N TYR A 57 -4.62 9.54 -1.36
CA TYR A 57 -4.94 8.51 -2.33
C TYR A 57 -6.24 7.85 -1.89
N TRP A 58 -7.27 7.93 -2.73
CA TRP A 58 -8.47 7.14 -2.54
C TRP A 58 -8.12 5.66 -2.73
N HIS A 59 -8.56 4.84 -1.79
CA HIS A 59 -8.34 3.40 -1.77
C HIS A 59 -9.69 2.69 -1.72
N HIS A 60 -9.90 1.73 -2.63
CA HIS A 60 -11.08 0.89 -2.65
C HIS A 60 -10.69 -0.55 -2.96
N ARG A 61 -11.31 -1.51 -2.27
CA ARG A 61 -11.16 -2.93 -2.56
C ARG A 61 -12.47 -3.69 -2.38
N GLN A 62 -12.65 -4.72 -3.19
CA GLN A 62 -13.76 -5.65 -3.14
C GLN A 62 -13.25 -7.08 -3.33
N THR A 63 -13.77 -8.00 -2.52
CA THR A 63 -13.38 -9.42 -2.56
C THR A 63 -14.58 -10.34 -2.78
N TRP A 64 -14.33 -11.50 -3.38
CA TRP A 64 -15.30 -12.58 -3.58
C TRP A 64 -14.67 -13.93 -3.28
N LYS A 65 -15.45 -14.85 -2.73
CA LYS A 65 -15.04 -16.25 -2.61
C LYS A 65 -14.83 -16.84 -4.00
N THR A 66 -13.78 -17.64 -4.15
CA THR A 66 -13.48 -18.40 -5.37
C THR A 66 -13.07 -19.84 -5.04
N ALA A 67 -12.86 -20.64 -6.06
CA ALA A 67 -12.42 -22.03 -5.92
C ALA A 67 -10.94 -22.10 -5.45
N PRO A 68 -10.55 -23.13 -4.66
CA PRO A 68 -9.18 -23.23 -4.14
C PRO A 68 -8.08 -23.40 -5.19
N ASP A 69 -8.44 -23.87 -6.38
CA ASP A 69 -7.56 -24.17 -7.51
C ASP A 69 -7.42 -23.01 -8.50
N ALA A 70 -8.12 -21.89 -8.28
CA ALA A 70 -7.96 -20.68 -9.08
C ALA A 70 -6.52 -20.13 -8.94
N GLN A 71 -5.78 -20.10 -10.05
CA GLN A 71 -4.38 -19.68 -10.07
C GLN A 71 -4.22 -18.18 -10.31
N ASP A 72 -5.20 -17.55 -10.95
CA ASP A 72 -5.20 -16.14 -11.30
C ASP A 72 -6.62 -15.57 -11.29
N PHE A 73 -6.72 -14.25 -11.47
CA PHE A 73 -8.01 -13.57 -11.47
C PHE A 73 -8.88 -13.94 -12.68
N ALA A 74 -8.30 -14.27 -13.82
CA ALA A 74 -9.04 -14.57 -15.05
C ALA A 74 -9.76 -15.92 -14.97
N SER A 75 -9.18 -16.88 -14.25
CA SER A 75 -9.73 -18.21 -13.96
C SER A 75 -10.61 -18.25 -12.71
N ALA A 76 -10.57 -17.22 -11.86
CA ALA A 76 -11.33 -17.16 -10.63
C ALA A 76 -12.82 -16.86 -10.88
N GLU A 77 -13.69 -17.87 -10.67
CA GLU A 77 -15.13 -17.64 -10.59
C GLU A 77 -15.48 -16.84 -9.33
N LYS A 78 -16.24 -15.75 -9.49
CA LYS A 78 -16.76 -14.93 -8.38
C LYS A 78 -18.03 -15.58 -7.82
N ILE A 79 -17.89 -16.41 -6.78
CA ILE A 79 -19.00 -17.21 -6.23
C ILE A 79 -19.91 -16.37 -5.32
N VAL A 80 -19.33 -15.72 -4.31
CA VAL A 80 -20.07 -14.96 -3.29
C VAL A 80 -19.27 -13.73 -2.89
N PRO A 81 -19.89 -12.54 -2.77
CA PRO A 81 -19.22 -11.36 -2.21
C PRO A 81 -18.77 -11.62 -0.77
N LEU A 82 -17.55 -11.22 -0.43
CA LEU A 82 -17.00 -11.32 0.93
C LEU A 82 -16.87 -9.92 1.54
N HIS A 83 -15.65 -9.42 1.67
CA HIS A 83 -15.32 -8.14 2.28
C HIS A 83 -15.21 -7.04 1.24
N VAL A 84 -15.65 -5.84 1.60
CA VAL A 84 -15.42 -4.60 0.86
C VAL A 84 -14.70 -3.62 1.78
N GLU A 85 -13.91 -2.70 1.25
CA GLU A 85 -13.33 -1.65 2.08
C GLU A 85 -13.08 -0.41 1.22
N SER A 86 -13.28 0.76 1.79
CA SER A 86 -12.99 2.04 1.14
C SER A 86 -12.34 2.99 2.12
N GLY A 87 -11.46 3.85 1.64
CA GLY A 87 -10.67 4.68 2.52
C GLY A 87 -9.76 5.66 1.80
N VAL A 88 -8.89 6.29 2.59
CA VAL A 88 -7.86 7.20 2.11
C VAL A 88 -6.53 6.82 2.72
N ILE A 89 -5.49 6.78 1.90
CA ILE A 89 -4.09 6.68 2.31
C ILE A 89 -3.44 8.05 2.12
N LYS A 90 -2.74 8.57 3.13
CA LYS A 90 -2.07 9.87 3.10
C LYS A 90 -0.60 9.71 3.41
N ILE A 91 0.27 10.26 2.58
CA ILE A 91 1.67 10.47 2.94
C ILE A 91 1.72 11.73 3.81
N LEU A 92 2.29 11.62 5.00
CA LEU A 92 2.37 12.70 5.97
C LEU A 92 3.66 13.52 5.77
N PRO A 93 3.63 14.83 6.06
CA PRO A 93 4.85 15.63 6.07
C PRO A 93 5.87 15.10 7.08
N VAL A 94 7.14 15.06 6.70
CA VAL A 94 8.24 14.77 7.64
C VAL A 94 8.46 16.02 8.51
N GLN A 95 8.32 15.89 9.83
CA GLN A 95 8.58 17.00 10.76
C GLN A 95 10.04 17.47 10.61
N GLY A 96 10.25 18.77 10.38
CA GLY A 96 11.57 19.36 10.16
C GLY A 96 11.86 19.82 8.73
N THR A 97 11.00 19.45 7.77
CA THR A 97 11.01 20.07 6.44
C THR A 97 10.28 21.42 6.52
N THR A 98 11.01 22.48 6.87
CA THR A 98 10.56 23.83 6.60
C THR A 98 10.39 23.95 5.09
N LEU A 99 9.20 24.28 4.60
CA LEU A 99 9.00 24.74 3.23
C LEU A 99 9.80 26.05 3.08
N SER A 100 11.08 25.93 2.76
CA SER A 100 11.95 27.06 2.45
C SER A 100 11.53 27.58 1.08
N VAL A 101 11.01 28.80 1.05
CA VAL A 101 10.55 29.46 -0.18
C VAL A 101 11.71 30.13 -0.94
N ASP A 102 12.96 29.98 -0.48
CA ASP A 102 14.12 30.54 -1.16
C ASP A 102 15.02 29.43 -1.71
N ALA A 103 15.13 29.36 -3.05
CA ALA A 103 16.16 28.60 -3.74
C ALA A 103 16.91 29.53 -4.70
N THR A 104 18.03 30.07 -4.22
CA THR A 104 19.09 30.61 -5.07
C THR A 104 20.14 29.53 -5.31
N GLN A 105 20.38 29.29 -6.60
CA GLN A 105 21.55 28.70 -7.26
C GLN A 105 21.83 27.19 -7.18
N ALA A 106 22.35 26.76 -8.33
CA ALA A 106 22.61 25.40 -8.77
C ALA A 106 24.06 25.01 -8.48
N GLN A 107 24.25 23.78 -8.01
CA GLN A 107 25.44 22.99 -8.27
C GLN A 107 24.97 21.58 -8.69
N GLU A 108 25.43 21.16 -9.87
CA GLU A 108 25.35 19.77 -10.32
C GLU A 108 26.42 18.98 -9.57
N GLU A 109 26.07 18.45 -8.39
CA GLU A 109 26.80 17.33 -7.80
C GLU A 109 26.25 16.03 -8.39
N GLN A 110 27.14 15.19 -8.91
CA GLN A 110 26.86 13.78 -9.18
C GLN A 110 26.40 13.13 -7.87
N SER A 111 25.09 13.03 -7.68
CA SER A 111 24.53 12.44 -6.46
C SER A 111 24.81 10.94 -6.47
N ALA A 112 25.50 10.48 -5.43
CA ALA A 112 25.44 9.07 -5.01
C ALA A 112 23.97 8.59 -5.02
N PRO A 113 23.70 7.30 -5.30
CA PRO A 113 22.34 6.78 -5.28
C PRO A 113 21.70 7.14 -3.93
N ALA A 114 20.67 7.99 -3.98
CA ALA A 114 19.98 8.45 -2.79
C ALA A 114 19.41 7.23 -2.07
N ALA A 115 19.70 7.12 -0.77
CA ALA A 115 19.08 6.10 0.07
C ALA A 115 17.55 6.17 -0.09
N PRO A 116 16.84 5.02 -0.05
CA PRO A 116 15.39 5.02 -0.22
C PRO A 116 14.73 5.90 0.83
N ALA A 117 13.81 6.76 0.39
CA ALA A 117 13.09 7.64 1.30
C ALA A 117 12.05 6.84 2.08
N VAL A 118 12.12 6.90 3.42
CA VAL A 118 11.09 6.35 4.31
C VAL A 118 10.19 7.49 4.74
N LEU A 119 8.93 7.47 4.29
CA LEU A 119 7.96 8.52 4.53
C LEU A 119 6.84 8.02 5.46
N PRO A 120 6.40 8.83 6.43
CA PRO A 120 5.28 8.46 7.29
C PRO A 120 3.96 8.44 6.49
N VAL A 121 3.07 7.49 6.81
CA VAL A 121 1.78 7.30 6.14
C VAL A 121 0.66 7.09 7.17
N GLU A 122 -0.52 7.59 6.87
CA GLU A 122 -1.77 7.32 7.59
C GLU A 122 -2.82 6.75 6.62
N GLY A 123 -3.42 5.63 6.99
CA GLY A 123 -4.56 5.03 6.31
C GLY A 123 -5.83 5.18 7.15
N ILE A 124 -6.93 5.57 6.52
CA ILE A 124 -8.25 5.63 7.14
C ILE A 124 -9.18 4.77 6.30
N PHE A 125 -9.69 3.68 6.87
CA PHE A 125 -10.48 2.68 6.17
C PHE A 125 -11.85 2.51 6.82
N ILE A 126 -12.85 2.30 5.98
CA ILE A 126 -14.23 2.01 6.37
C ILE A 126 -14.54 0.62 5.86
N HIS A 127 -14.96 -0.23 6.80
CA HIS A 127 -15.31 -1.61 6.55
C HIS A 127 -16.83 -1.78 6.61
N PRO A 128 -17.41 -2.76 5.89
CA PRO A 128 -18.74 -3.25 6.17
C PRO A 128 -18.77 -3.71 7.63
N PHE A 129 -19.98 -3.82 8.19
CA PHE A 129 -20.18 -4.18 9.61
C PHE A 129 -19.80 -3.06 10.57
N SER A 130 -19.96 -1.79 10.18
CA SER A 130 -19.84 -0.65 11.10
C SER A 130 -18.48 -0.58 11.82
N VAL A 131 -17.38 -0.93 11.13
CA VAL A 131 -16.02 -0.78 11.66
C VAL A 131 -15.27 0.25 10.84
N SER A 132 -14.63 1.20 11.51
CA SER A 132 -13.64 2.09 10.92
C SER A 132 -12.27 1.82 11.51
N GLU A 133 -11.25 1.89 10.69
CA GLU A 133 -9.85 1.66 11.03
C GLU A 133 -9.04 2.92 10.73
N VAL A 134 -8.21 3.34 11.67
CA VAL A 134 -7.12 4.31 11.44
C VAL A 134 -5.81 3.58 11.68
N ALA A 135 -4.98 3.51 10.65
CA ALA A 135 -3.70 2.83 10.66
C ALA A 135 -2.56 3.81 10.35
N ARG A 136 -1.41 3.64 11.00
CA ARG A 136 -0.21 4.44 10.74
C ARG A 136 0.98 3.57 10.41
N GLY A 137 1.94 4.12 9.69
CA GLY A 137 3.17 3.43 9.41
C GLY A 137 4.02 4.19 8.40
N THR A 138 4.66 3.45 7.50
CA THR A 138 5.67 4.01 6.61
C THR A 138 5.57 3.45 5.20
N VAL A 139 5.97 4.26 4.24
CA VAL A 139 6.26 3.84 2.87
C VAL A 139 7.73 4.05 2.58
N THR A 140 8.37 3.04 2.03
CA THR A 140 9.71 3.13 1.46
C THR A 140 9.56 3.26 -0.05
N SER A 141 9.95 4.40 -0.60
CA SER A 141 9.94 4.64 -2.04
C SER A 141 11.38 4.63 -2.57
N THR A 142 11.62 3.87 -3.64
CA THR A 142 12.85 3.98 -4.42
C THR A 142 12.69 5.13 -5.39
N SER A 143 13.56 6.13 -5.31
CA SER A 143 13.69 7.14 -6.35
C SER A 143 14.06 6.45 -7.66
N SER A 144 13.12 6.41 -8.59
CA SER A 144 13.33 5.85 -9.93
C SER A 144 14.23 6.77 -10.75
N SER A 145 15.53 6.51 -10.75
CA SER A 145 16.45 7.06 -11.76
C SER A 145 17.34 5.95 -12.32
N SER A 146 16.72 4.97 -12.96
CA SER A 146 17.33 4.19 -14.04
C SER A 146 16.28 3.28 -14.65
N SER A 147 15.86 3.59 -15.87
CA SER A 147 15.21 2.62 -16.74
C SER A 147 16.22 1.50 -17.03
N PRO A 148 15.91 0.22 -16.79
CA PRO A 148 16.79 -0.84 -17.25
C PRO A 148 16.61 -0.98 -18.77
N SER A 149 17.41 -0.24 -19.53
CA SER A 149 17.68 -0.54 -20.92
C SER A 149 18.81 -1.55 -20.98
N GLY A 150 18.51 -2.81 -21.29
CA GLY A 150 19.55 -3.81 -21.55
C GLY A 150 19.12 -5.22 -21.15
N LEU A 151 18.63 -5.96 -22.15
CA LEU A 151 18.68 -7.41 -22.13
C LEU A 151 20.16 -7.82 -22.22
N GLU A 152 20.77 -8.22 -21.11
CA GLU A 152 21.97 -9.05 -21.15
C GLU A 152 21.79 -10.24 -20.21
N ASP A 153 21.96 -11.42 -20.79
CA ASP A 153 21.89 -12.72 -20.14
C ASP A 153 23.08 -12.90 -19.18
N GLY A 154 22.76 -13.25 -17.93
CA GLY A 154 23.66 -13.95 -17.02
C GLY A 154 24.53 -13.06 -16.13
N GLN A 155 24.13 -12.93 -14.87
CA GLN A 155 25.04 -13.03 -13.72
C GLN A 155 24.26 -13.12 -12.39
N ASP A 156 24.57 -14.17 -11.64
CA ASP A 156 24.17 -14.36 -10.25
C ASP A 156 24.69 -13.21 -9.38
N GLY A 157 23.82 -12.65 -8.54
CA GLY A 157 24.24 -11.88 -7.37
C GLY A 157 24.18 -10.35 -7.44
N GLN A 158 23.38 -9.74 -8.33
CA GLN A 158 23.01 -8.33 -8.09
C GLN A 158 22.10 -8.24 -6.87
N GLU A 159 22.63 -7.67 -5.77
CA GLU A 159 21.85 -7.20 -4.63
C GLU A 159 20.75 -6.27 -5.17
N GLN A 160 19.53 -6.81 -5.29
CA GLN A 160 18.39 -6.02 -5.68
C GLN A 160 18.23 -4.92 -4.63
N GLY A 161 18.27 -3.67 -5.09
CA GLY A 161 18.04 -2.52 -4.23
C GLY A 161 16.74 -2.65 -3.41
N PRO A 162 16.60 -1.85 -2.35
CA PRO A 162 15.46 -1.94 -1.44
C PRO A 162 14.16 -1.84 -2.23
N ARG A 163 13.28 -2.85 -2.12
CA ARG A 163 12.03 -2.86 -2.89
C ARG A 163 11.02 -1.87 -2.30
N PRO A 164 10.14 -1.27 -3.12
CA PRO A 164 9.05 -0.44 -2.62
C PRO A 164 8.16 -1.24 -1.68
N TYR A 165 7.94 -0.68 -0.48
CA TYR A 165 7.22 -1.35 0.60
C TYR A 165 6.37 -0.35 1.38
N LEU A 166 5.15 -0.74 1.72
CA LEU A 166 4.23 0.04 2.55
C LEU A 166 3.76 -0.84 3.70
N ARG A 167 3.91 -0.34 4.93
CA ARG A 167 3.36 -0.96 6.13
C ARG A 167 2.45 0.01 6.86
N LEU A 168 1.27 -0.47 7.23
CA LEU A 168 0.31 0.25 8.06
C LEU A 168 -0.10 -0.65 9.22
N GLU A 169 -0.20 -0.08 10.40
CA GLU A 169 -0.63 -0.78 11.61
C GLU A 169 -1.70 0.04 12.33
N ALA A 170 -2.82 -0.60 12.64
CA ALA A 170 -3.85 -0.06 13.52
C ALA A 170 -3.75 -0.78 14.86
N ARG A 171 -3.36 -0.04 15.90
CA ARG A 171 -3.31 -0.49 17.30
C ARG A 171 -3.55 0.72 18.20
N GLU A 172 -4.00 0.52 19.45
CA GLU A 172 -4.37 1.63 20.35
C GLU A 172 -3.29 2.71 20.58
N ALA A 173 -2.00 2.39 20.40
CA ALA A 173 -0.91 3.33 20.65
C ALA A 173 -0.81 4.45 19.59
N ASP A 174 -1.14 4.17 18.33
CA ASP A 174 -0.87 5.04 17.17
C ASP A 174 -1.91 4.92 16.04
N GLY A 175 -2.92 4.07 16.22
CA GLY A 175 -4.09 3.91 15.36
C GLY A 175 -5.35 3.67 16.19
N SER A 176 -6.45 3.30 15.54
CA SER A 176 -7.70 3.01 16.25
C SER A 176 -8.67 2.14 15.45
N PHE A 177 -9.49 1.39 16.18
CA PHE A 177 -10.73 0.82 15.64
C PHE A 177 -11.92 1.51 16.28
N HIS A 178 -12.85 1.98 15.46
CA HIS A 178 -14.13 2.49 15.92
C HIS A 178 -15.22 1.52 15.48
N ARG A 179 -15.96 0.99 16.44
CA ARG A 179 -17.04 0.01 16.20
C ARG A 179 -18.38 0.65 16.49
N GLY A 180 -19.23 0.72 15.47
CA GLY A 180 -20.61 1.16 15.61
C GLY A 180 -21.52 0.07 16.19
N PRO A 181 -22.78 0.40 16.50
CA PRO A 181 -23.73 -0.51 17.14
C PRO A 181 -24.02 -1.81 16.36
N GLY A 182 -23.82 -1.80 15.03
CA GLY A 182 -24.02 -2.96 14.16
C GLY A 182 -22.80 -3.87 13.99
N ALA A 183 -21.70 -3.62 14.71
CA ALA A 183 -20.44 -4.31 14.47
C ALA A 183 -20.42 -5.76 14.97
N GLY A 184 -20.48 -6.71 14.04
CA GLY A 184 -20.35 -8.14 14.31
C GLY A 184 -18.90 -8.63 14.39
N GLY A 185 -18.73 -9.91 14.77
CA GLY A 185 -17.41 -10.58 14.84
C GLY A 185 -16.58 -10.22 16.08
N LYS A 186 -15.41 -10.85 16.20
CA LYS A 186 -14.47 -10.59 17.31
C LYS A 186 -13.91 -9.16 17.23
N ALA A 187 -13.62 -8.58 18.39
CA ALA A 187 -12.94 -7.29 18.46
C ALA A 187 -11.47 -7.46 18.03
N THR A 188 -11.10 -6.80 16.93
CA THR A 188 -9.71 -6.68 16.47
C THR A 188 -9.01 -5.63 17.32
N GLU A 189 -7.86 -6.00 17.88
CA GLU A 189 -7.00 -5.12 18.68
C GLU A 189 -5.81 -4.59 17.86
N VAL A 190 -5.30 -5.42 16.95
CA VAL A 190 -4.19 -5.09 16.06
C VAL A 190 -4.54 -5.56 14.66
N TYR A 191 -4.30 -4.71 13.67
CA TYR A 191 -4.36 -5.08 12.25
C TYR A 191 -3.16 -4.49 11.53
N ILE A 192 -2.35 -5.34 10.92
CA ILE A 192 -1.14 -4.97 10.21
C ILE A 192 -1.38 -5.25 8.73
N ARG A 193 -1.07 -4.28 7.89
CA ARG A 193 -1.15 -4.35 6.43
C ARG A 193 0.22 -4.13 5.86
N GLU A 194 0.62 -5.01 4.96
CA GLU A 194 1.89 -4.93 4.27
C GLU A 194 1.65 -5.04 2.77
N TYR A 195 2.28 -4.15 2.01
CA TYR A 195 2.27 -4.14 0.56
C TYR A 195 3.71 -4.14 0.08
N GLU A 196 4.08 -5.08 -0.78
CA GLU A 196 5.41 -5.17 -1.39
C GLU A 196 5.26 -5.26 -2.91
N LEU A 197 5.95 -4.37 -3.64
CA LEU A 197 6.07 -4.50 -5.09
C LEU A 197 7.19 -5.50 -5.40
N LEU A 198 6.81 -6.63 -6.00
CA LEU A 198 7.74 -7.69 -6.37
C LEU A 198 8.50 -7.35 -7.66
N ALA A 199 9.59 -8.08 -7.90
CA ALA A 199 10.43 -7.89 -9.08
C ALA A 199 9.70 -8.14 -10.41
N ASP A 200 8.65 -8.97 -10.42
CA ASP A 200 7.81 -9.24 -11.60
C ASP A 200 6.68 -8.22 -11.79
N GLY A 201 6.68 -7.13 -11.01
CA GLY A 201 5.68 -6.06 -11.06
C GLY A 201 4.36 -6.39 -10.37
N LYS A 202 4.22 -7.58 -9.77
CA LYS A 202 3.05 -7.91 -8.95
C LYS A 202 3.13 -7.25 -7.59
N LEU A 203 1.97 -7.00 -7.00
CA LEU A 203 1.82 -6.46 -5.67
C LEU A 203 1.42 -7.58 -4.71
N LEU A 204 2.28 -7.86 -3.73
CA LEU A 204 1.97 -8.78 -2.65
C LEU A 204 1.32 -7.99 -1.51
N TYR A 205 0.08 -8.34 -1.18
CA TYR A 205 -0.63 -7.82 -0.02
C TYR A 205 -0.69 -8.88 1.07
N LYS A 206 -0.25 -8.53 2.28
CA LYS A 206 -0.38 -9.37 3.47
C LYS A 206 -1.09 -8.61 4.57
N CYS A 207 -1.85 -9.36 5.36
CA CYS A 207 -2.45 -8.87 6.57
C CYS A 207 -2.25 -9.85 7.72
N ALA A 208 -1.88 -9.30 8.89
CA ALA A 208 -1.97 -10.01 10.16
C ALA A 208 -2.98 -9.31 11.08
N LEU A 209 -3.70 -10.09 11.88
CA LEU A 209 -4.63 -9.57 12.89
C LEU A 209 -4.38 -10.18 14.26
N LYS A 210 -4.69 -9.41 15.30
CA LYS A 210 -4.81 -9.89 16.69
C LYS A 210 -6.21 -9.56 17.19
N SER A 211 -6.88 -10.55 17.77
CA SER A 211 -8.06 -10.34 18.61
C SER A 211 -7.71 -10.57 20.07
N ASN A 212 -8.60 -10.20 20.98
CA ASN A 212 -8.46 -10.45 22.41
C ASN A 212 -8.20 -11.91 22.80
N THR A 213 -8.59 -12.86 21.96
CA THR A 213 -8.36 -14.31 22.17
C THR A 213 -7.01 -14.81 21.68
N MET A 214 -6.19 -13.95 21.07
CA MET A 214 -4.93 -14.32 20.43
C MET A 214 -3.74 -13.74 21.21
N PRO A 215 -2.66 -14.51 21.43
CA PRO A 215 -1.50 -14.02 22.17
C PRO A 215 -0.71 -12.96 21.38
N GLU A 216 -0.72 -13.07 20.05
CA GLU A 216 0.02 -12.20 19.14
C GLU A 216 -0.76 -12.06 17.82
N PRO A 217 -0.40 -11.09 16.95
CA PRO A 217 -0.95 -11.03 15.60
C PRO A 217 -0.58 -12.28 14.80
N TRP A 218 -1.57 -12.92 14.18
CA TRP A 218 -1.37 -14.02 13.21
C TRP A 218 -1.76 -13.57 11.83
N GLU A 219 -1.21 -14.24 10.83
CA GLU A 219 -1.60 -14.09 9.44
C GLU A 219 -3.12 -14.25 9.27
N HIS A 220 -3.70 -13.36 8.50
CA HIS A 220 -5.13 -13.31 8.24
C HIS A 220 -5.42 -13.32 6.74
N LEU A 221 -4.74 -12.47 5.97
CA LEU A 221 -4.92 -12.40 4.52
C LEU A 221 -3.56 -12.44 3.82
N GLU A 222 -3.53 -13.06 2.65
CA GLU A 222 -2.43 -12.93 1.69
C GLU A 222 -3.03 -12.92 0.29
N CYS A 223 -2.60 -11.99 -0.56
CA CYS A 223 -3.07 -11.88 -1.93
C CYS A 223 -1.93 -11.44 -2.84
N LEU A 224 -1.85 -12.07 -4.01
CA LEU A 224 -0.93 -11.67 -5.07
C LEU A 224 -1.74 -10.99 -6.17
N LEU A 225 -1.47 -9.70 -6.37
CA LEU A 225 -2.23 -8.82 -7.25
C LEU A 225 -1.39 -8.46 -8.49
N GLN A 226 -2.03 -8.53 -9.65
CA GLN A 226 -1.48 -8.07 -10.91
C GLN A 226 -2.10 -6.72 -11.29
N ARG A 227 -1.30 -5.82 -11.85
CA ARG A 227 -1.78 -4.54 -12.36
C ARG A 227 -2.70 -4.77 -13.55
N VAL A 228 -3.80 -4.01 -13.62
CA VAL A 228 -4.68 -3.98 -14.79
C VAL A 228 -4.29 -2.80 -15.64
N ASP A 229 -3.83 -3.05 -16.86
CA ASP A 229 -3.46 -2.00 -17.80
C ASP A 229 -4.70 -1.27 -18.32
N GLY A 230 -4.65 0.06 -18.29
CA GLY A 230 -5.74 0.98 -18.67
C GLY A 230 -5.64 2.28 -17.89
N GLU A 231 -5.71 3.43 -18.58
CA GLU A 231 -5.47 4.77 -18.00
C GLU A 231 -6.35 5.05 -16.76
N LEU A 232 -5.72 5.58 -15.72
CA LEU A 232 -6.38 6.30 -14.62
C LEU A 232 -6.61 7.76 -15.02
#